data_AF-A0A6I9NQ63-F1
#
_entry.id   AF-A0A6I9NQ63-F1
#
_cell.length_a   1.000
_cell.length_b   1.000
_cell.length_c   1.000
_cell.angle_alpha   90.00
_cell.angle_beta   90.00
_cell.angle_gamma   90.00
#
_symmetry.space_group_name_H-M   'P 1'
#
loop_
_entity.id
_entity.type
_entity.pdbx_description
1 polymer ?
#
loop_
_entity_poly.entity_id
_entity_poly.type
_entity_poly.pdbx_seq_one_letter_code
_entity_poly.pdbx_strand_id
1 'polypeptide(L)'
;MPQEIRSAILSGKRPKPMERRQMVRILVDEMRRYEANPTRSQCLTVIRNIIRQYPKSFADMTADWSLLGCGYTSLLIQVKNRIENVNRGGNYAHHRASRSSSTYKRGPTDTYGCTRFQPELPPEETNETVEQNRQRLVEIYRQEGAGGVERAEVKNRMELTFCLQRRHINELPPPDVENMRSKWPFLFTQKCIYAHFELLTDINVLRSLELSMVECGRAITEYFRGKPTNRDVKDVLSNCEDNEMALCVVQLLMAHFGEDLTGLVLLTN
;
A
#
# COMPACT_ATOMS: atom_id res chain seq x y z
N MET A 1 15.36 -13.43 -26.08
CA MET A 1 14.59 -14.20 -25.07
C MET A 1 15.48 -15.29 -24.48
N PRO A 2 15.64 -15.34 -23.14
CA PRO A 2 16.47 -16.33 -22.44
C PRO A 2 16.09 -17.78 -22.74
N GLN A 3 17.05 -18.70 -22.67
CA GLN A 3 16.87 -20.10 -23.06
C GLN A 3 15.88 -20.84 -22.15
N GLU A 4 15.91 -20.55 -20.85
CA GLU A 4 15.05 -21.14 -19.83
C GLU A 4 13.59 -20.73 -20.05
N ILE A 5 13.36 -19.48 -20.49
CA ILE A 5 12.03 -18.99 -20.87
C ILE A 5 11.53 -19.71 -22.11
N ARG A 6 12.38 -19.89 -23.13
CA ARG A 6 12.02 -20.65 -24.33
C ARG A 6 11.65 -22.09 -23.97
N SER A 7 12.44 -22.73 -23.11
CA SER A 7 12.15 -24.09 -22.63
C SER A 7 10.83 -24.16 -21.88
N ALA A 8 10.53 -23.20 -21.00
CA ALA A 8 9.26 -23.15 -20.29
C ALA A 8 8.07 -22.99 -21.25
N ILE A 9 8.19 -22.11 -22.24
CA ILE A 9 7.19 -21.91 -23.31
C ILE A 9 6.96 -23.20 -24.10
N LEU A 10 8.04 -23.84 -24.59
CA LEU A 10 7.96 -25.08 -25.36
C LEU A 10 7.32 -26.22 -24.55
N SER A 11 7.62 -26.28 -23.26
CA SER A 11 7.02 -27.26 -22.35
C SER A 11 5.59 -26.92 -21.91
N GLY A 12 5.06 -25.76 -22.30
CA GLY A 12 3.74 -25.28 -21.89
C GLY A 12 3.60 -25.04 -20.40
N LYS A 13 4.71 -24.75 -19.70
CA LYS A 13 4.77 -24.55 -18.24
C LYS A 13 5.01 -23.09 -17.90
N ARG A 14 4.61 -22.70 -16.69
CA ARG A 14 4.96 -21.41 -16.10
C ARG A 14 6.46 -21.39 -15.78
N PRO A 15 7.23 -20.37 -16.22
CA PRO A 15 8.63 -20.24 -15.84
C PRO A 15 8.81 -20.13 -14.33
N LYS A 16 9.94 -20.60 -13.79
CA LYS A 16 10.21 -20.48 -12.36
C LYS A 16 10.36 -18.99 -11.99
N PRO A 17 10.18 -18.63 -10.70
CA PRO A 17 10.17 -17.23 -10.28
C PRO A 17 11.42 -16.43 -10.71
N MET A 18 12.60 -17.03 -10.67
CA MET A 18 13.85 -16.38 -11.08
C MET A 18 13.86 -16.03 -12.57
N GLU A 19 13.54 -17.00 -13.43
CA GLU A 19 13.53 -16.76 -14.88
C GLU A 19 12.43 -15.77 -15.27
N ARG A 20 11.25 -15.87 -14.64
CA ARG A 20 10.17 -14.91 -14.86
C ARG A 20 10.60 -13.47 -14.54
N ARG A 21 11.30 -13.25 -13.41
CA ARG A 21 11.86 -11.92 -13.07
C ARG A 21 12.87 -11.45 -14.12
N GLN A 22 13.71 -12.34 -14.63
CA GLN A 22 14.68 -12.00 -15.67
C GLN A 22 13.99 -11.60 -16.98
N MET A 23 12.92 -12.31 -17.37
CA MET A 23 12.10 -11.94 -18.52
C MET A 23 11.49 -10.54 -18.33
N VAL A 24 10.92 -10.25 -17.17
CA VAL A 24 10.33 -8.94 -16.86
C VAL A 24 11.38 -7.82 -16.95
N ARG A 25 12.61 -8.06 -16.49
CA ARG A 25 13.71 -7.08 -16.62
C ARG A 25 14.00 -6.77 -18.09
N ILE A 26 14.23 -7.80 -18.91
CA ILE A 26 14.52 -7.64 -20.33
C ILE A 26 13.36 -6.94 -21.04
N LEU A 27 12.12 -7.34 -20.75
CA LEU A 27 10.93 -6.73 -21.33
C LEU A 27 10.83 -5.24 -21.00
N VAL A 28 11.04 -4.88 -19.73
CA VAL A 28 11.00 -3.47 -19.31
C VAL A 28 12.15 -2.68 -19.93
N ASP A 29 13.35 -3.23 -20.01
CA ASP A 29 14.49 -2.57 -20.64
C ASP A 29 14.22 -2.29 -22.13
N GLU A 30 13.58 -3.23 -22.85
CA GLU A 30 13.15 -3.03 -24.24
C GLU A 30 12.02 -2.00 -24.35
N MET A 31 10.98 -2.08 -23.51
CA MET A 31 9.88 -1.09 -23.51
C MET A 31 10.41 0.33 -23.27
N ARG A 32 11.40 0.47 -22.38
CA ARG A 32 11.99 1.76 -22.00
C ARG A 32 12.90 2.38 -23.05
N ARG A 33 13.26 1.65 -24.11
CA ARG A 33 13.93 2.23 -25.29
C ARG A 33 13.00 3.15 -26.09
N TYR A 34 11.69 2.95 -25.98
CA TYR A 34 10.68 3.73 -26.72
C TYR A 34 10.02 4.80 -25.84
N GLU A 35 9.75 4.48 -24.58
CA GLU A 35 9.11 5.38 -23.62
C GLU A 35 9.70 5.12 -22.24
N ALA A 36 10.32 6.13 -21.61
CA ALA A 36 11.00 5.97 -20.33
C ALA A 36 10.04 5.61 -19.18
N ASN A 37 8.79 6.10 -19.24
CA ASN A 37 7.75 5.80 -18.26
C ASN A 37 6.42 5.41 -18.91
N PRO A 38 6.32 4.18 -19.45
CA PRO A 38 5.13 3.78 -20.19
C PRO A 38 3.92 3.70 -19.25
N THR A 39 2.82 4.25 -19.76
CA THR A 39 1.53 4.27 -19.08
C THR A 39 1.02 2.84 -18.85
N ARG A 40 0.08 2.68 -17.92
CA ARG A 40 -0.54 1.38 -17.63
C ARG A 40 -1.18 0.77 -18.88
N SER A 41 -1.84 1.57 -19.73
CA SER A 41 -2.47 1.08 -20.96
C SER A 41 -1.44 0.60 -21.98
N GLN A 42 -0.34 1.32 -22.17
CA GLN A 42 0.78 0.88 -23.03
C GLN A 42 1.38 -0.44 -22.53
N CYS A 43 1.63 -0.56 -21.22
CA CYS A 43 2.09 -1.81 -20.63
C CYS A 43 1.10 -2.95 -20.86
N LEU A 44 -0.19 -2.69 -20.65
CA LEU A 44 -1.25 -3.67 -20.82
C LEU A 44 -1.33 -4.22 -22.25
N THR A 45 -1.16 -3.37 -23.27
CA THR A 45 -1.12 -3.80 -24.68
C THR A 45 -0.02 -4.82 -24.92
N VAL A 46 1.20 -4.56 -24.43
CA VAL A 46 2.34 -5.47 -24.55
C VAL A 46 2.07 -6.78 -23.81
N ILE A 47 1.56 -6.71 -22.58
CA ILE A 47 1.26 -7.90 -21.77
C ILE A 47 0.19 -8.78 -22.42
N ARG A 48 -0.88 -8.18 -22.95
CA ARG A 48 -1.94 -8.92 -23.66
C ARG A 48 -1.39 -9.68 -24.86
N ASN A 49 -0.46 -9.08 -25.61
CA ASN A 49 0.18 -9.74 -26.75
C ASN A 49 1.03 -10.94 -26.30
N ILE A 50 1.79 -10.81 -25.21
CA ILE A 50 2.59 -11.92 -24.65
C ILE A 50 1.68 -13.07 -24.22
N ILE A 51 0.60 -12.77 -23.50
CA ILE A 51 -0.34 -13.79 -23.01
C ILE A 51 -1.11 -14.45 -24.14
N ARG A 52 -1.49 -13.69 -25.18
CA ARG A 52 -2.12 -14.25 -26.37
C ARG A 52 -1.23 -15.26 -27.09
N GLN A 53 0.09 -15.01 -27.12
CA GLN A 53 1.04 -15.92 -27.75
C GLN A 53 1.39 -17.13 -26.86
N TYR A 54 1.48 -16.93 -25.55
CA TYR A 54 1.98 -17.94 -24.62
C TYR A 54 1.12 -18.04 -23.34
N PRO A 55 -0.17 -18.40 -23.46
CA PRO A 55 -1.12 -18.31 -22.35
C PRO A 55 -0.74 -19.23 -21.19
N LYS A 56 -0.36 -20.48 -21.46
CA LYS A 56 0.01 -21.46 -20.42
C LYS A 56 1.25 -21.06 -19.59
N SER A 57 2.12 -20.21 -20.15
CA SER A 57 3.36 -19.80 -19.49
C SER A 57 3.21 -18.48 -18.72
N PHE A 58 2.35 -17.57 -19.18
CA PHE A 58 2.31 -16.21 -18.61
C PHE A 58 0.97 -15.76 -18.08
N ALA A 59 -0.14 -16.38 -18.49
CA ALA A 59 -1.45 -16.04 -17.97
C ALA A 59 -1.59 -16.44 -16.49
N ASP A 60 -2.42 -15.71 -15.78
CA ASP A 60 -2.92 -16.11 -14.47
C ASP A 60 -4.02 -17.15 -14.68
N MET A 61 -3.76 -18.37 -14.24
CA MET A 61 -4.62 -19.53 -14.39
C MET A 61 -4.83 -20.20 -13.04
N THR A 62 -6.01 -20.79 -12.85
CA THR A 62 -6.35 -21.65 -11.71
C THR A 62 -5.73 -23.05 -11.85
N ALA A 63 -5.87 -23.89 -10.83
CA ALA A 63 -5.35 -25.27 -10.83
C ALA A 63 -5.99 -26.16 -11.92
N ASP A 64 -7.22 -25.85 -12.31
CA ASP A 64 -7.99 -26.48 -13.39
C ASP A 64 -7.76 -25.83 -14.78
N TRP A 65 -6.75 -24.96 -14.91
CA TRP A 65 -6.38 -24.26 -16.15
C TRP A 65 -7.40 -23.24 -16.65
N SER A 66 -8.35 -22.84 -15.80
CA SER A 66 -9.28 -21.74 -16.07
C SER A 66 -8.58 -20.39 -15.89
N LEU A 67 -8.99 -19.37 -16.65
CA LEU A 67 -8.38 -18.04 -16.58
C LEU A 67 -8.79 -17.33 -15.27
N LEU A 68 -7.82 -16.84 -14.50
CA LEU A 68 -8.08 -16.00 -13.33
C LEU A 68 -8.35 -14.56 -13.78
N GLY A 69 -9.62 -14.14 -13.70
CA GLY A 69 -10.05 -12.81 -14.13
C GLY A 69 -9.69 -12.55 -15.59
N CYS A 70 -8.96 -11.46 -15.88
CA CYS A 70 -8.48 -11.16 -17.23
C CYS A 70 -7.16 -11.84 -17.59
N GLY A 71 -6.56 -12.62 -16.67
CA GLY A 71 -5.36 -13.43 -16.92
C GLY A 71 -4.03 -12.68 -17.00
N TYR A 72 -4.02 -11.35 -16.91
CA TYR A 72 -2.79 -10.54 -17.09
C TYR A 72 -2.33 -9.78 -15.84
N THR A 73 -3.05 -9.91 -14.74
CA THR A 73 -2.88 -9.06 -13.55
C THR A 73 -1.47 -9.17 -12.97
N SER A 74 -0.98 -10.39 -12.73
CA SER A 74 0.33 -10.59 -12.10
C SER A 74 1.48 -10.07 -12.96
N LEU A 75 1.43 -10.31 -14.27
CA LEU A 75 2.50 -9.90 -15.18
C LEU A 75 2.50 -8.37 -15.37
N LEU A 76 1.32 -7.76 -15.44
CA LEU A 76 1.19 -6.29 -15.53
C LEU A 76 1.74 -5.61 -14.28
N ILE A 77 1.45 -6.12 -13.08
CA ILE A 77 1.99 -5.61 -11.82
C ILE A 77 3.51 -5.73 -11.80
N GLN A 78 4.06 -6.89 -12.17
CA GLN A 78 5.51 -7.10 -12.21
C GLN A 78 6.23 -6.12 -13.15
N VAL A 79 5.65 -5.87 -14.33
CA VAL A 79 6.19 -4.88 -15.29
C VAL A 79 6.10 -3.46 -14.75
N LYS A 80 4.95 -3.04 -14.21
CA LYS A 80 4.78 -1.67 -13.66
C LYS A 80 5.71 -1.42 -12.48
N ASN A 81 5.79 -2.35 -11.54
CA ASN A 81 6.70 -2.24 -10.39
C ASN A 81 8.16 -2.15 -10.85
N ARG A 82 8.55 -2.90 -11.89
CA ARG A 82 9.92 -2.82 -12.42
C ARG A 82 10.20 -1.47 -13.09
N ILE A 83 9.28 -0.95 -13.91
CA ILE A 83 9.40 0.38 -14.52
C ILE A 83 9.59 1.44 -13.44
N GLU A 84 8.74 1.42 -12.41
CA GLU A 84 8.82 2.34 -11.28
C GLU A 84 10.17 2.21 -10.58
N ASN A 85 10.59 0.99 -10.24
CA ASN A 85 11.87 0.75 -9.57
C ASN A 85 13.07 1.27 -10.35
N VAL A 86 13.07 1.16 -11.68
CA VAL A 86 14.19 1.70 -12.49
C VAL A 86 14.10 3.22 -12.62
N ASN A 87 12.89 3.78 -12.62
CA ASN A 87 12.67 5.23 -12.64
C ASN A 87 12.94 5.91 -11.28
N ARG A 88 13.10 5.15 -10.19
CA ARG A 88 13.48 5.68 -8.86
C ARG A 88 14.89 6.26 -8.81
N GLY A 89 15.78 5.84 -9.71
CA GLY A 89 17.16 6.35 -9.79
C GLY A 89 17.23 7.72 -10.43
N GLY A 90 16.85 8.77 -9.70
CA GLY A 90 17.19 10.14 -10.08
C GLY A 90 16.31 11.25 -9.52
N ASN A 91 15.03 11.02 -9.22
CA ASN A 91 14.12 12.14 -8.94
C ASN A 91 12.97 11.76 -7.98
N TYR A 92 13.21 11.86 -6.66
CA TYR A 92 12.14 12.29 -5.74
C TYR A 92 11.62 13.70 -6.10
N ALA A 93 12.35 14.43 -6.95
CA ALA A 93 12.02 15.77 -7.42
C ALA A 93 10.90 15.83 -8.47
N HIS A 94 10.49 14.72 -9.11
CA HIS A 94 9.42 14.78 -10.12
C HIS A 94 8.03 15.05 -9.53
N HIS A 95 7.85 14.93 -8.22
CA HIS A 95 6.65 15.41 -7.54
C HIS A 95 6.60 16.94 -7.41
N ARG A 96 7.64 17.69 -7.82
CA ARG A 96 7.75 19.16 -7.65
C ARG A 96 7.28 20.00 -8.84
N ALA A 97 6.85 19.41 -9.95
CA ALA A 97 6.41 20.18 -11.11
C ALA A 97 4.93 19.97 -11.40
N SER A 98 4.12 20.86 -10.83
CA SER A 98 2.80 21.31 -11.30
C SER A 98 1.74 20.25 -11.58
N ARG A 99 0.73 20.17 -10.71
CA ARG A 99 -0.67 20.25 -11.14
C ARG A 99 -1.47 21.06 -10.11
N SER A 100 -1.38 22.38 -10.24
CA SER A 100 -2.38 23.30 -9.72
C SER A 100 -3.73 22.94 -10.36
N SER A 101 -4.57 22.18 -9.67
CA SER A 101 -5.99 22.09 -10.03
C SER A 101 -6.81 22.25 -8.76
N SER A 102 -7.27 23.48 -8.58
CA SER A 102 -8.17 23.99 -7.55
C SER A 102 -9.58 23.40 -7.63
N THR A 103 -9.70 22.09 -7.56
CA THR A 103 -11.01 21.44 -7.45
C THR A 103 -10.90 20.23 -6.54
N TYR A 104 -11.88 20.09 -5.63
CA TYR A 104 -12.14 18.93 -4.75
C TYR A 104 -12.43 17.61 -5.50
N LYS A 105 -11.95 17.47 -6.75
CA LYS A 105 -12.07 16.25 -7.55
C LYS A 105 -10.79 15.42 -7.39
N ARG A 106 -10.99 14.10 -7.27
CA ARG A 106 -9.96 13.07 -7.16
C ARG A 106 -8.78 13.35 -8.10
N GLY A 107 -7.66 13.78 -7.54
CA GLY A 107 -6.41 13.99 -8.27
C GLY A 107 -5.83 12.68 -8.78
N PRO A 108 -4.90 12.72 -9.76
CA PRO A 108 -4.15 11.54 -10.18
C PRO A 108 -3.45 10.92 -8.96
N THR A 109 -3.71 9.64 -8.71
CA THR A 109 -3.07 8.90 -7.62
C THR A 109 -1.56 8.90 -7.83
N ASP A 110 -0.80 9.24 -6.78
CA ASP A 110 0.66 9.13 -6.82
C ASP A 110 1.13 7.66 -6.90
N THR A 111 2.44 7.46 -7.00
CA THR A 111 3.09 6.16 -7.14
C THR A 111 2.72 5.14 -6.04
N TYR A 112 2.09 5.57 -4.93
CA TYR A 112 1.78 4.73 -3.77
C TYR A 112 0.32 4.73 -3.33
N GLY A 113 -0.59 5.35 -4.10
CA GLY A 113 -1.99 5.42 -3.68
C GLY A 113 -2.39 6.74 -3.04
N CYS A 114 -1.46 7.66 -2.77
CA CYS A 114 -1.81 8.92 -2.14
C CYS A 114 -2.49 9.83 -3.17
N THR A 115 -3.68 10.30 -2.81
CA THR A 115 -4.43 11.28 -3.58
C THR A 115 -4.10 12.71 -3.13
N ARG A 116 -3.57 12.88 -1.91
CA ARG A 116 -3.24 14.18 -1.30
C ARG A 116 -1.85 14.21 -0.69
N PHE A 117 -0.81 13.87 -1.48
CA PHE A 117 0.57 13.76 -1.00
C PHE A 117 1.11 15.04 -0.34
N GLN A 118 0.87 16.20 -0.99
CA GLN A 118 1.26 17.53 -0.51
C GLN A 118 0.20 18.54 -0.96
N PRO A 119 -0.91 18.67 -0.21
CA PRO A 119 -2.00 19.56 -0.59
C PRO A 119 -1.60 21.02 -0.39
N GLU A 120 -2.20 21.89 -1.20
CA GLU A 120 -2.10 23.33 -1.03
C GLU A 120 -2.84 23.79 0.23
N LEU A 121 -2.52 25.01 0.65
CA LEU A 121 -3.17 25.63 1.80
C LEU A 121 -4.64 25.95 1.44
N PRO A 122 -5.62 25.68 2.32
CA PRO A 122 -7.03 25.98 2.04
C PRO A 122 -7.24 27.46 1.70
N PRO A 123 -8.11 27.82 0.74
CA PRO A 123 -8.30 29.21 0.30
C PRO A 123 -8.69 30.18 1.43
N GLU A 124 -9.38 29.68 2.46
CA GLU A 124 -9.84 30.47 3.61
C GLU A 124 -8.76 30.67 4.69
N GLU A 125 -7.61 30.01 4.56
CA GLU A 125 -6.56 29.98 5.58
C GLU A 125 -5.31 30.77 5.15
N THR A 126 -4.40 30.99 6.08
CA THR A 126 -3.06 31.55 5.86
C THR A 126 -2.00 30.67 6.52
N ASN A 127 -0.71 30.87 6.22
CA ASN A 127 0.33 30.09 6.91
C ASN A 127 0.30 30.37 8.43
N GLU A 128 -0.01 31.60 8.81
CA GLU A 128 -0.10 32.07 10.19
C GLU A 128 -1.26 31.39 10.91
N THR A 129 -2.46 31.33 10.31
CA THR A 129 -3.63 30.69 10.94
C THR A 129 -3.43 29.18 11.06
N VAL A 130 -2.84 28.51 10.07
CA VAL A 130 -2.55 27.08 10.15
C VAL A 130 -1.49 26.78 11.22
N GLU A 131 -0.47 27.63 11.38
CA GLU A 131 0.53 27.50 12.45
C GLU A 131 -0.09 27.77 13.83
N GLN A 132 -1.00 28.72 13.98
CA GLN A 132 -1.76 28.94 15.22
C GLN A 132 -2.60 27.72 15.59
N ASN A 133 -3.27 27.10 14.60
CA ASN A 133 -4.00 25.85 14.78
C ASN A 133 -3.10 24.72 15.29
N ARG A 134 -1.88 24.59 14.73
CA ARG A 134 -0.88 23.61 15.19
C ARG A 134 -0.46 23.87 16.63
N GLN A 135 -0.16 25.12 16.99
CA GLN A 135 0.23 25.48 18.35
C GLN A 135 -0.89 25.17 19.35
N ARG A 136 -2.14 25.43 18.97
CA ARG A 136 -3.31 25.07 19.79
C ARG A 136 -3.45 23.56 19.99
N LEU A 137 -3.19 22.75 18.97
CA LEU A 137 -3.16 21.28 19.09
C LEU A 137 -2.08 20.81 20.08
N VAL A 138 -0.88 21.39 20.02
CA VAL A 138 0.19 21.07 20.99
C VAL A 138 -0.21 21.45 22.41
N GLU A 139 -0.87 22.59 22.60
CA GLU A 139 -1.33 23.03 23.92
C GLU A 139 -2.41 22.10 24.49
N ILE A 140 -3.41 21.71 23.68
CA ILE A 140 -4.45 20.76 24.12
C ILE A 140 -3.80 19.43 24.54
N TYR A 141 -2.85 18.94 23.75
CA TYR A 141 -2.13 17.71 24.11
C TYR A 141 -1.32 17.86 25.40
N ARG A 142 -0.72 19.03 25.66
CA ARG A 142 0.00 19.30 26.91
C ARG A 142 -0.94 19.26 28.12
N GLN A 143 -2.16 19.76 27.97
CA GLN A 143 -3.15 19.84 29.06
C GLN A 143 -3.83 18.50 29.34
N GLU A 144 -4.12 17.72 28.29
CA GLU A 144 -5.03 16.56 28.37
C GLU A 144 -4.40 15.25 27.89
N GLY A 145 -3.15 15.30 27.42
CA GLY A 145 -2.48 14.16 26.79
C GLY A 145 -3.23 13.65 25.57
N ALA A 146 -3.11 12.34 25.35
CA ALA A 146 -3.80 11.66 24.25
C ALA A 146 -5.34 11.69 24.38
N GLY A 147 -5.89 11.85 25.59
CA GLY A 147 -7.34 11.91 25.82
C GLY A 147 -8.02 13.10 25.15
N GLY A 148 -7.29 14.18 24.88
CA GLY A 148 -7.79 15.35 24.15
C GLY A 148 -8.27 15.05 22.72
N VAL A 149 -7.91 13.89 22.15
CA VAL A 149 -8.29 13.47 20.80
C VAL A 149 -9.82 13.33 20.60
N GLU A 150 -10.57 13.20 21.69
CA GLU A 150 -12.03 13.13 21.65
C GLU A 150 -12.71 14.49 21.46
N ARG A 151 -11.98 15.60 21.59
CA ARG A 151 -12.53 16.93 21.33
C ARG A 151 -12.83 17.11 19.84
N ALA A 152 -14.06 17.58 19.54
CA ALA A 152 -14.43 18.00 18.19
C ALA A 152 -13.47 19.08 17.63
N GLU A 153 -12.98 19.98 18.50
CA GLU A 153 -11.97 20.97 18.14
C GLU A 153 -10.68 20.33 17.62
N VAL A 154 -10.18 19.26 18.25
CA VAL A 154 -8.95 18.59 17.81
C VAL A 154 -9.14 17.98 16.44
N LYS A 155 -10.26 17.30 16.18
CA LYS A 155 -10.59 16.75 14.85
C LYS A 155 -10.54 17.84 13.77
N ASN A 156 -11.27 18.94 13.97
CA ASN A 156 -11.35 20.01 12.98
C ASN A 156 -9.98 20.66 12.72
N ARG A 157 -9.21 20.92 13.79
CA ARG A 157 -7.86 21.50 13.66
C ARG A 157 -6.88 20.53 12.99
N MET A 158 -6.98 19.23 13.25
CA MET A 158 -6.16 18.21 12.57
C MET A 158 -6.44 18.18 11.06
N GLU A 159 -7.71 18.31 10.64
CA GLU A 159 -8.06 18.39 9.22
C GLU A 159 -7.57 19.71 8.58
N LEU A 160 -7.80 20.86 9.21
CA LEU A 160 -7.35 22.17 8.73
C LEU A 160 -5.83 22.26 8.58
N THR A 161 -5.10 21.61 9.48
CA THR A 161 -3.63 21.63 9.49
C THR A 161 -2.98 20.55 8.64
N PHE A 162 -3.76 19.73 7.93
CA PHE A 162 -3.24 18.60 7.15
C PHE A 162 -2.16 19.03 6.14
N CYS A 163 -2.32 20.18 5.48
CA CYS A 163 -1.31 20.70 4.54
C CYS A 163 0.04 20.96 5.22
N LEU A 164 0.04 21.50 6.44
CA LEU A 164 1.25 21.76 7.21
C LEU A 164 1.85 20.46 7.78
N GLN A 165 1.01 19.50 8.21
CA GLN A 165 1.46 18.16 8.59
C GLN A 165 2.23 17.48 7.45
N ARG A 166 1.66 17.46 6.24
CA ARG A 166 2.32 16.90 5.05
C ARG A 166 3.60 17.65 4.71
N ARG A 167 3.61 18.98 4.81
CA ARG A 167 4.81 19.80 4.59
C ARG A 167 5.94 19.39 5.54
N HIS A 168 5.66 19.30 6.84
CA HIS A 168 6.66 18.89 7.85
C HIS A 168 7.10 17.43 7.67
N ILE A 169 6.18 16.49 7.40
CA ILE A 169 6.53 15.07 7.19
C ILE A 169 7.42 14.89 5.96
N ASN A 170 7.19 15.68 4.91
CA ASN A 170 7.92 15.60 3.66
C ASN A 170 9.18 16.51 3.63
N GLU A 171 9.57 17.11 4.77
CA GLU A 171 10.80 17.90 4.86
C GLU A 171 12.03 17.07 4.46
N LEU A 172 13.02 17.75 3.87
CA LEU A 172 14.30 17.17 3.49
C LEU A 172 15.43 17.99 4.15
N PRO A 173 16.29 17.39 4.98
CA PRO A 173 16.31 15.96 5.35
C PRO A 173 15.06 15.53 6.15
N PRO A 174 14.68 14.23 6.11
CA PRO A 174 13.54 13.74 6.86
C PRO A 174 13.65 14.10 8.35
N PRO A 175 12.56 14.61 8.96
CA PRO A 175 12.58 14.94 10.37
C PRO A 175 12.66 13.67 11.22
N ASP A 176 13.32 13.78 12.37
CA ASP A 176 13.33 12.74 13.37
C ASP A 176 11.91 12.50 13.95
N VAL A 177 11.64 11.27 14.38
CA VAL A 177 10.33 10.86 14.91
C VAL A 177 9.98 11.61 16.20
N GLU A 178 10.94 11.86 17.09
CA GLU A 178 10.72 12.64 18.31
C GLU A 178 10.43 14.10 17.98
N ASN A 179 11.15 14.67 17.00
CA ASN A 179 10.86 16.01 16.51
C ASN A 179 9.44 16.10 15.95
N MET A 180 9.03 15.11 15.14
CA MET A 180 7.68 15.04 14.60
C MET A 180 6.63 14.93 15.70
N ARG A 181 6.86 14.09 16.72
CA ARG A 181 5.97 13.92 17.87
C ARG A 181 5.84 15.21 18.68
N SER A 182 6.92 15.98 18.83
CA SER A 182 6.86 17.28 19.52
C SER A 182 6.02 18.32 18.76
N LYS A 183 6.08 18.31 17.42
CA LYS A 183 5.33 19.24 16.55
C LYS A 183 3.86 18.84 16.38
N TRP A 184 3.58 17.54 16.35
CA TRP A 184 2.28 16.93 16.05
C TRP A 184 1.98 15.73 16.96
N PRO A 185 1.80 15.95 18.27
CA PRO A 185 1.64 14.82 19.19
C PRO A 185 0.38 13.99 18.91
N PHE A 186 -0.70 14.64 18.46
CA PHE A 186 -1.93 13.94 18.07
C PHE A 186 -1.75 13.01 16.86
N LEU A 187 -0.82 13.26 15.93
CA LEU A 187 -0.54 12.33 14.82
C LEU A 187 -0.11 10.95 15.30
N PHE A 188 0.41 10.84 16.52
CA PHE A 188 0.83 9.57 17.14
C PHE A 188 -0.27 8.90 17.96
N THR A 189 -1.53 9.37 17.81
CA THR A 189 -2.70 8.67 18.35
C THR A 189 -3.36 7.85 17.24
N GLN A 190 -3.94 6.70 17.60
CA GLN A 190 -4.54 5.77 16.64
C GLN A 190 -5.64 6.43 15.80
N LYS A 191 -6.52 7.22 16.42
CA LYS A 191 -7.64 7.90 15.75
C LYS A 191 -7.14 8.91 14.70
N CYS A 192 -6.15 9.72 15.04
CA CYS A 192 -5.62 10.73 14.13
C CYS A 192 -4.74 10.12 13.03
N ILE A 193 -3.94 9.08 13.30
CA ILE A 193 -3.13 8.46 12.24
C ILE A 193 -4.01 7.78 11.20
N TYR A 194 -5.12 7.15 11.60
CA TYR A 194 -6.10 6.60 10.66
C TYR A 194 -6.80 7.68 9.86
N ALA A 195 -7.26 8.76 10.51
CA ALA A 195 -7.86 9.89 9.80
C ALA A 195 -6.88 10.55 8.81
N HIS A 196 -5.62 10.71 9.21
CA HIS A 196 -4.55 11.25 8.35
C HIS A 196 -4.29 10.34 7.15
N PHE A 197 -4.23 9.03 7.36
CA PHE A 197 -4.07 8.05 6.29
C PHE A 197 -5.25 8.08 5.32
N GLU A 198 -6.48 8.07 5.84
CA GLU A 198 -7.69 8.13 5.02
C GLU A 198 -7.73 9.43 4.21
N LEU A 199 -7.32 10.56 4.78
CA LEU A 199 -7.22 11.83 4.05
C LEU A 199 -6.12 11.80 2.97
N LEU A 200 -5.02 11.10 3.23
CA LEU A 200 -3.88 10.96 2.32
C LEU A 200 -4.20 10.05 1.12
N THR A 201 -4.91 8.95 1.34
CA THR A 201 -5.09 7.88 0.34
C THR A 201 -6.53 7.67 -0.11
N ASP A 202 -7.51 8.30 0.55
CA ASP A 202 -8.95 8.06 0.37
C ASP A 202 -9.36 6.60 0.70
N ILE A 203 -8.61 5.95 1.58
CA ILE A 203 -8.85 4.56 2.01
C ILE A 203 -9.10 4.56 3.51
N ASN A 204 -10.31 4.16 3.90
CA ASN A 204 -10.61 3.86 5.29
C ASN A 204 -10.01 2.50 5.67
N VAL A 205 -8.86 2.48 6.35
CA VAL A 205 -8.10 1.25 6.65
C VAL A 205 -8.90 0.26 7.47
N LEU A 206 -9.54 0.74 8.53
CA LEU A 206 -10.31 -0.10 9.44
C LEU A 206 -11.46 -0.78 8.69
N ARG A 207 -12.25 0.00 7.95
CA ARG A 207 -13.35 -0.54 7.16
C ARG A 207 -12.87 -1.49 6.05
N SER A 208 -11.77 -1.15 5.40
CA SER A 208 -11.19 -1.98 4.34
C SER A 208 -10.69 -3.32 4.88
N LEU A 209 -10.08 -3.31 6.07
CA LEU A 209 -9.65 -4.52 6.76
C LEU A 209 -10.85 -5.38 7.16
N GLU A 210 -11.88 -4.80 7.76
CA GLU A 210 -13.12 -5.50 8.11
C GLU A 210 -13.74 -6.21 6.89
N LEU A 211 -13.90 -5.49 5.77
CA LEU A 211 -14.46 -6.06 4.54
C LEU A 211 -13.58 -7.19 4.00
N SER A 212 -12.26 -6.99 3.98
CA SER A 212 -11.31 -8.03 3.53
C SER A 212 -11.37 -9.28 4.41
N MET A 213 -11.58 -9.13 5.71
CA MET A 213 -11.73 -10.26 6.63
C MET A 213 -13.04 -11.02 6.39
N VAL A 214 -14.13 -10.32 6.07
CA VAL A 214 -15.40 -10.96 5.69
C VAL A 214 -15.27 -11.71 4.35
N GLU A 215 -14.65 -11.08 3.35
CA GLU A 215 -14.54 -11.64 2.00
C GLU A 215 -13.54 -12.80 1.92
N CYS A 216 -12.37 -12.65 2.53
CA CYS A 216 -11.26 -13.59 2.37
C CYS A 216 -10.96 -14.41 3.62
N GLY A 217 -11.36 -13.95 4.82
CA GLY A 217 -10.96 -14.59 6.08
C GLY A 217 -11.41 -16.05 6.19
N ARG A 218 -12.63 -16.35 5.74
CA ARG A 218 -13.13 -17.74 5.69
C ARG A 218 -12.29 -18.61 4.75
N ALA A 219 -12.04 -18.14 3.54
CA ALA A 219 -11.26 -18.87 2.54
C ALA A 219 -9.81 -19.14 3.01
N ILE A 220 -9.19 -18.16 3.67
CA ILE A 220 -7.85 -18.31 4.26
C ILE A 220 -7.87 -19.37 5.38
N THR A 221 -8.87 -19.30 6.26
CA THR A 221 -9.00 -20.25 7.37
C THR A 221 -9.25 -21.68 6.85
N GLU A 222 -10.16 -21.85 5.89
CA GLU A 222 -10.46 -23.14 5.27
C GLU A 222 -9.24 -23.73 4.54
N TYR A 223 -8.48 -22.88 3.84
CA TYR A 223 -7.23 -23.28 3.20
C TYR A 223 -6.24 -23.89 4.20
N PHE A 224 -5.99 -23.20 5.32
CA PHE A 224 -5.05 -23.69 6.32
C PHE A 224 -5.57 -24.90 7.10
N ARG A 225 -6.88 -25.01 7.33
CA ARG A 225 -7.49 -26.23 7.90
C ARG A 225 -7.29 -27.45 7.00
N GLY A 226 -7.53 -27.29 5.70
CA GLY A 226 -7.36 -28.37 4.73
C GLY A 226 -5.90 -28.73 4.47
N LYS A 227 -4.99 -27.76 4.60
CA LYS A 227 -3.56 -27.94 4.35
C LYS A 227 -2.69 -27.11 5.30
N PRO A 228 -2.46 -27.59 6.54
CA PRO A 228 -1.55 -26.92 7.46
C PRO A 228 -0.13 -26.92 6.91
N THR A 229 0.51 -25.76 6.88
CA THR A 229 1.79 -25.58 6.17
C THR A 229 3.02 -25.83 7.03
N ASN A 230 2.93 -25.62 8.35
CA ASN A 230 4.00 -25.86 9.32
C ASN A 230 3.40 -26.16 10.71
N ARG A 231 4.26 -26.30 11.74
CA ARG A 231 3.81 -26.56 13.12
C ARG A 231 3.05 -25.38 13.70
N ASP A 232 3.57 -24.16 13.53
CA ASP A 232 2.99 -22.95 14.12
C ASP A 232 1.57 -22.68 13.60
N VAL A 233 1.31 -22.94 12.31
CA VAL A 233 -0.04 -22.86 11.72
C VAL A 233 -0.98 -23.88 12.35
N LYS A 234 -0.51 -25.10 12.68
CA LYS A 234 -1.33 -26.09 13.39
C LYS A 234 -1.65 -25.61 14.81
N ASP A 235 -0.67 -25.07 15.50
CA ASP A 235 -0.81 -24.56 16.87
C ASP A 235 -1.82 -23.39 16.90
N VAL A 236 -1.78 -22.48 15.91
CA VAL A 236 -2.77 -21.40 15.77
C VAL A 236 -4.16 -21.95 15.46
N LEU A 237 -4.30 -22.93 14.55
CA LEU A 237 -5.60 -23.51 14.19
C LEU A 237 -6.29 -24.18 15.39
N SER A 238 -5.52 -24.85 16.26
CA SER A 238 -6.06 -25.48 17.48
C SER A 238 -6.59 -24.48 18.51
N ASN A 239 -6.09 -23.25 18.51
CA ASN A 239 -6.52 -22.18 19.43
C ASN A 239 -7.54 -21.22 18.80
N CYS A 240 -7.94 -21.44 17.54
CA CYS A 240 -8.73 -20.48 16.79
C CYS A 240 -10.23 -20.51 17.11
N GLU A 241 -10.73 -21.56 17.77
CA GLU A 241 -12.14 -21.62 18.19
C GLU A 241 -12.49 -20.60 19.29
N ASP A 242 -11.50 -20.16 20.07
CA ASP A 242 -11.67 -19.24 21.20
C ASP A 242 -11.39 -17.77 20.85
N ASN A 243 -10.85 -17.48 19.66
CA ASN A 243 -10.38 -16.15 19.26
C ASN A 243 -11.28 -15.47 18.21
N GLU A 244 -11.21 -14.14 18.17
CA GLU A 244 -11.86 -13.36 17.11
C GLU A 244 -11.32 -13.75 15.72
N MET A 245 -12.22 -13.99 14.76
CA MET A 245 -11.86 -14.49 13.41
C MET A 245 -10.80 -13.64 12.70
N ALA A 246 -10.81 -12.32 12.88
CA ALA A 246 -9.81 -11.42 12.31
C ALA A 246 -8.42 -11.68 12.89
N LEU A 247 -8.33 -11.84 14.22
CA LEU A 247 -7.08 -12.16 14.91
C LEU A 247 -6.55 -13.53 14.47
N CYS A 248 -7.42 -14.54 14.39
CA CYS A 248 -7.07 -15.85 13.86
C CYS A 248 -6.44 -15.77 12.47
N VAL A 249 -7.08 -15.06 11.54
CA VAL A 249 -6.58 -14.94 10.16
C VAL A 249 -5.21 -14.28 10.13
N VAL A 250 -5.01 -13.22 10.92
CA VAL A 250 -3.70 -12.55 11.03
C VAL A 250 -2.64 -13.50 11.60
N GLN A 251 -2.94 -14.21 12.69
CA GLN A 251 -2.03 -15.18 13.30
C GLN A 251 -1.67 -16.33 12.34
N LEU A 252 -2.65 -16.83 11.55
CA LEU A 252 -2.41 -17.86 10.54
C LEU A 252 -1.47 -17.37 9.44
N LEU A 253 -1.68 -16.14 8.95
CA LEU A 253 -0.80 -15.54 7.95
C LEU A 253 0.61 -15.35 8.50
N MET A 254 0.75 -14.84 9.72
CA MET A 254 2.05 -14.66 10.37
C MET A 254 2.78 -15.98 10.54
N ALA A 255 2.12 -16.99 11.10
CA ALA A 255 2.68 -18.33 11.27
C ALA A 255 3.08 -18.95 9.92
N HIS A 256 2.29 -18.74 8.86
CA HIS A 256 2.64 -19.22 7.52
C HIS A 256 3.89 -18.56 6.95
N PHE A 257 4.06 -17.25 7.17
CA PHE A 257 5.20 -16.49 6.68
C PHE A 257 6.42 -16.50 7.63
N GLY A 258 6.30 -17.13 8.79
CA GLY A 258 7.37 -17.20 9.79
C GLY A 258 7.59 -15.89 10.55
N GLU A 259 6.55 -15.07 10.65
CA GLU A 259 6.55 -13.82 11.42
C GLU A 259 6.24 -14.12 12.90
N ASP A 260 6.98 -13.49 13.81
CA ASP A 260 6.79 -13.66 15.25
C ASP A 260 5.56 -12.86 15.74
N LEU A 261 4.76 -13.47 16.60
CA LEU A 261 3.63 -12.82 17.27
C LEU A 261 4.07 -11.64 18.14
N THR A 262 5.33 -11.56 18.58
CA THR A 262 5.85 -10.36 19.26
C THR A 262 5.85 -9.12 18.35
N GLY A 263 5.81 -9.31 17.03
CA GLY A 263 5.64 -8.24 16.05
C GLY A 263 4.23 -7.65 15.99
N LEU A 264 3.23 -8.35 16.56
CA LEU A 264 1.89 -7.77 16.74
C LEU A 264 1.92 -6.83 17.93
N VAL A 265 1.74 -5.54 17.67
CA VAL A 265 1.42 -4.56 18.70
C VAL A 265 -0.03 -4.76 19.11
N LEU A 266 -0.25 -5.70 20.03
CA LEU A 266 -1.54 -5.86 20.71
C LEU A 266 -1.60 -4.77 21.79
N LEU A 267 -2.52 -3.81 21.64
CA LEU A 267 -2.82 -2.86 22.70
C LEU A 267 -3.40 -3.67 23.87
N THR A 268 -2.61 -3.87 24.92
CA THR A 268 -3.15 -4.26 26.21
C THR A 268 -3.98 -3.10 26.72
N ASN A 269 -5.28 -3.33 26.94
CA ASN A 269 -6.22 -2.39 27.54
C ASN A 269 -5.66 -1.75 28.83
#